data_AF-A0A0A8XV48-F1
#
_entry.id   AF-A0A0A8XV48-F1
#
_cell.length_a   1.000
_cell.length_b   1.000
_cell.length_c   1.000
_cell.angle_alpha   90.00
_cell.angle_beta   90.00
_cell.angle_gamma   90.00
#
_symmetry.space_group_name_H-M   'P 1'
#
loop_
_entity.id
_entity.type
_entity.pdbx_description
1 polymer ?
#
loop_
_entity_poly.entity_id
_entity_poly.type
_entity_poly.pdbx_seq_one_letter_code
_entity_poly.pdbx_strand_id
1 'polypeptide(L)'
;MIKVAPHVLNQKTHVLESKISFLVNETGYPLSALVGFPSFLSFTVERTRARFLMYNWLQEKGLATPNLALSSFIACSEKGFIKYFVAKHDMGHEIWEKFKREVASTKNLAGT
;
A
#
# COMPACT_ATOMS: atom_id res chain seq x y z
N MET A 1 14.71 -11.61 -6.36
CA MET A 1 13.78 -10.55 -6.79
C MET A 1 13.46 -10.62 -8.29
N ILE A 2 14.42 -10.40 -9.18
CA ILE A 2 14.16 -10.31 -10.65
C ILE A 2 13.53 -11.58 -11.25
N LYS A 3 13.94 -12.78 -10.80
CA LYS A 3 13.31 -14.04 -11.25
C LYS A 3 11.81 -14.13 -10.90
N VAL A 4 11.38 -13.45 -9.84
CA VAL A 4 10.00 -13.51 -9.32
C VAL A 4 9.14 -12.35 -9.86
N ALA A 5 9.74 -11.18 -10.04
CA ALA A 5 9.07 -9.98 -10.53
C ALA A 5 9.90 -9.31 -11.66
N PRO A 6 10.07 -9.97 -12.83
CA PRO A 6 10.94 -9.47 -13.89
C PRO A 6 10.43 -8.16 -14.51
N HIS A 7 9.12 -7.92 -14.46
CA HIS A 7 8.49 -6.69 -14.95
C HIS A 7 8.93 -5.43 -14.21
N VAL A 8 9.58 -5.56 -13.05
CA VAL A 8 10.23 -4.44 -12.35
C VAL A 8 11.30 -3.78 -13.23
N LEU A 9 11.99 -4.54 -14.08
CA LEU A 9 13.00 -4.02 -15.00
C LEU A 9 12.41 -3.10 -16.09
N ASN A 10 11.10 -3.17 -16.34
CA ASN A 10 10.43 -2.34 -17.35
C ASN A 10 10.03 -0.96 -16.79
N GLN A 11 10.32 -0.67 -15.52
CA GLN A 11 9.96 0.59 -14.88
C GLN A 11 11.11 1.59 -14.93
N LYS A 12 10.78 2.87 -15.06
CA LYS A 12 11.77 3.96 -14.98
C LYS A 12 12.39 4.01 -13.57
N THR A 13 13.67 4.33 -13.48
CA THR A 13 14.41 4.39 -12.20
C THR A 13 13.71 5.26 -11.16
N HIS A 14 13.30 6.49 -11.51
CA HIS A 14 12.61 7.39 -10.57
C HIS A 14 11.29 6.83 -10.04
N VAL A 15 10.60 5.98 -10.82
CA VAL A 15 9.36 5.31 -10.37
C VAL A 15 9.69 4.26 -9.30
N LEU A 16 10.77 3.51 -9.49
CA LEU A 16 11.25 2.53 -8.51
C LEU A 16 11.74 3.22 -7.24
N GLU A 17 12.52 4.30 -7.37
CA GLU A 17 13.00 5.10 -6.25
C GLU A 17 11.84 5.67 -5.42
N SER A 18 10.79 6.20 -6.07
CA SER A 18 9.60 6.69 -5.37
C SER A 18 8.90 5.58 -4.57
N LYS A 19 8.75 4.37 -5.15
CA LYS A 19 8.15 3.22 -4.46
C LYS A 19 8.98 2.72 -3.28
N ILE A 20 10.31 2.68 -3.45
CA ILE A 20 11.26 2.28 -2.40
C ILE A 20 11.27 3.34 -1.29
N SER A 21 11.29 4.62 -1.63
CA SER A 21 11.24 5.73 -0.68
C SER A 21 9.96 5.68 0.14
N PHE A 22 8.80 5.46 -0.49
CA PHE A 22 7.54 5.26 0.21
C PHE A 22 7.63 4.10 1.21
N LEU A 23 8.12 2.93 0.78
CA LEU A 23 8.26 1.76 1.65
C LEU A 23 9.14 2.07 2.88
N VAL A 24 10.34 2.61 2.66
CA VAL A 24 11.32 2.78 3.74
C VAL A 24 10.98 3.98 4.62
N ASN A 25 10.74 5.14 4.00
CA ASN A 25 10.67 6.41 4.72
C ASN A 25 9.27 6.70 5.26
N GLU A 26 8.20 6.28 4.57
CA GLU A 26 6.83 6.58 5.00
C GLU A 26 6.20 5.44 5.80
N THR A 27 6.49 4.17 5.46
CA THR A 27 5.88 3.02 6.15
C THR A 27 6.78 2.42 7.23
N GLY A 28 8.07 2.79 7.27
CA GLY A 28 9.05 2.27 8.23
C GLY A 28 9.48 0.83 7.97
N TYR A 29 9.04 0.22 6.85
CA TYR A 29 9.45 -1.13 6.50
C TYR A 29 10.89 -1.14 6.00
N PRO A 30 11.70 -2.13 6.40
CA PRO A 30 13.08 -2.22 5.91
C PRO A 30 13.09 -2.58 4.42
N LEU A 31 14.14 -2.16 3.72
CA LEU A 31 14.35 -2.51 2.31
C LEU A 31 14.34 -4.05 2.08
N SER A 32 14.78 -4.82 3.08
CA SER A 32 14.77 -6.29 3.06
C SER A 32 13.36 -6.89 2.88
N ALA A 33 12.29 -6.15 3.20
CA ALA A 33 10.92 -6.59 2.93
C ALA A 33 10.66 -6.86 1.43
N LEU A 34 11.37 -6.17 0.54
CA LEU A 34 11.28 -6.40 -0.92
C LEU A 34 11.88 -7.74 -1.36
N VAL A 35 12.75 -8.35 -0.56
CA VAL A 35 13.29 -9.68 -0.88
C VAL A 35 12.18 -10.72 -0.78
N GLY A 36 11.35 -10.64 0.27
CA GLY A 36 10.22 -11.54 0.50
C GLY A 36 8.99 -11.23 -0.37
N PHE A 37 8.80 -9.96 -0.76
CA PHE A 37 7.69 -9.55 -1.62
C PHE A 37 8.13 -8.57 -2.73
N PRO A 38 8.87 -9.03 -3.75
CA PRO A 38 9.38 -8.16 -4.82
C PRO A 38 8.26 -7.53 -5.64
N SER A 39 7.13 -8.22 -5.76
CA SER A 39 5.93 -7.73 -6.45
C SER A 39 5.33 -6.49 -5.82
N PHE A 40 5.76 -6.06 -4.61
CA PHE A 40 5.45 -4.75 -4.07
C PHE A 40 5.69 -3.62 -5.09
N LEU A 41 6.78 -3.70 -5.85
CA LEU A 41 7.16 -2.70 -6.85
C LEU A 41 6.21 -2.65 -8.05
N SER A 42 5.26 -3.58 -8.17
CA SER A 42 4.22 -3.56 -9.21
C SER A 42 3.09 -2.58 -8.90
N PHE A 43 2.91 -2.21 -7.63
CA PHE A 43 1.80 -1.36 -7.20
C PHE A 43 2.18 0.11 -7.21
N THR A 44 1.19 0.98 -7.37
CA THR A 44 1.42 2.43 -7.32
C THR A 44 1.57 2.88 -5.87
N VAL A 45 2.29 3.97 -5.63
CA VAL A 45 2.44 4.55 -4.28
C VAL A 45 1.08 4.92 -3.70
N GLU A 46 0.17 5.47 -4.51
CA GLU A 46 -1.16 5.89 -4.08
C GLU A 46 -2.00 4.72 -3.57
N ARG A 47 -2.05 3.63 -4.34
CA ARG A 47 -2.75 2.41 -3.94
C ARG A 47 -2.18 1.87 -2.63
N THR A 48 -0.86 1.88 -2.52
CA THR A 48 -0.16 1.31 -1.37
C THR A 48 -0.43 2.16 -0.12
N ARG A 49 -0.30 3.48 -0.24
CA ARG A 49 -0.59 4.46 0.83
C ARG A 49 -2.01 4.35 1.34
N ALA A 50 -3.01 4.37 0.46
CA ALA A 50 -4.41 4.26 0.89
C ALA A 50 -4.63 2.97 1.71
N ARG A 51 -4.08 1.85 1.25
CA ARG A 51 -4.21 0.56 1.94
C ARG A 51 -3.49 0.49 3.28
N PHE A 52 -2.34 1.16 3.41
CA PHE A 52 -1.67 1.34 4.69
C PHE A 52 -2.51 2.16 5.66
N LEU A 53 -3.06 3.30 5.22
CA LEU A 53 -3.93 4.13 6.06
C LEU A 53 -5.11 3.31 6.60
N MET A 54 -5.77 2.54 5.74
CA MET A 54 -6.88 1.69 6.16
C MET A 54 -6.44 0.55 7.08
N TYR A 55 -5.32 -0.10 6.79
CA TYR A 55 -4.79 -1.16 7.65
C TYR A 55 -4.41 -0.63 9.04
N ASN A 56 -3.69 0.49 9.12
CA ASN A 56 -3.29 1.12 10.38
C ASN A 56 -4.52 1.56 11.18
N TRP A 57 -5.50 2.19 10.54
CA TRP A 57 -6.75 2.57 11.21
C TRP A 57 -7.48 1.35 11.78
N LEU A 58 -7.54 0.23 11.06
CA LEU A 58 -8.12 -1.01 11.59
C LEU A 58 -7.29 -1.59 12.74
N GLN A 59 -5.95 -1.46 12.73
CA GLN A 59 -5.10 -1.87 13.84
C GLN A 59 -5.38 -1.04 15.10
N GLU A 60 -5.53 0.28 14.97
CA GLU A 60 -5.90 1.18 16.07
C GLU A 60 -7.26 0.80 16.68
N LYS A 61 -8.17 0.24 15.88
CA LYS A 61 -9.46 -0.29 16.34
C LYS A 61 -9.41 -1.74 16.85
N GLY A 62 -8.26 -2.40 16.80
CA GLY A 62 -8.12 -3.81 17.17
C GLY A 62 -8.76 -4.80 16.17
N LEU A 63 -9.05 -4.35 14.95
CA LEU A 63 -9.77 -5.13 13.92
C LEU A 63 -8.84 -5.73 12.85
N ALA A 64 -7.55 -5.44 12.91
CA ALA A 64 -6.55 -6.03 12.02
C ALA A 64 -5.43 -6.70 12.82
N THR A 65 -5.05 -7.90 12.38
CA THR A 65 -3.92 -8.64 12.97
C THR A 65 -2.65 -7.80 12.84
N PRO A 66 -1.90 -7.60 13.95
CA PRO A 66 -0.61 -6.91 13.88
C PRO A 66 0.40 -7.71 13.06
N ASN A 67 1.36 -7.00 12.45
CA ASN A 67 2.45 -7.59 11.69
C ASN A 67 2.00 -8.51 10.54
N LEU A 68 0.89 -8.15 9.87
CA LEU A 68 0.43 -8.87 8.70
C LEU A 68 1.44 -8.70 7.56
N ALA A 69 1.68 -9.78 6.80
CA ALA A 69 2.56 -9.69 5.64
C ALA A 69 2.05 -8.63 4.65
N LEU A 70 2.95 -7.83 4.08
CA LEU A 70 2.63 -6.78 3.10
C LEU A 70 1.76 -7.32 1.95
N SER A 71 2.08 -8.52 1.48
CA SER A 71 1.34 -9.18 0.39
C SER A 71 -0.14 -9.39 0.72
N SER A 72 -0.49 -9.64 1.98
CA SER A 72 -1.87 -9.95 2.40
C SER A 72 -2.84 -8.80 2.17
N PHE A 73 -2.38 -7.55 2.30
CA PHE A 73 -3.25 -6.38 2.17
C PHE A 73 -2.88 -5.49 0.97
N ILE A 74 -1.67 -5.56 0.43
CA ILE A 74 -1.27 -4.81 -0.77
C ILE A 74 -1.64 -5.54 -2.08
N ALA A 75 -1.48 -6.88 -2.12
CA ALA A 75 -1.60 -7.62 -3.37
C ALA A 75 -3.05 -7.95 -3.79
N CYS A 76 -4.00 -7.98 -2.85
CA CYS A 76 -5.38 -8.39 -3.14
C CYS A 76 -6.10 -7.40 -4.07
N SER A 77 -7.12 -7.84 -4.82
CA SER A 77 -7.92 -6.94 -5.65
C SER A 77 -8.62 -5.85 -4.82
N GLU A 78 -9.11 -4.77 -5.44
CA GLU A 78 -9.87 -3.75 -4.69
C GLU A 78 -11.12 -4.34 -4.05
N LYS A 79 -11.89 -5.14 -4.80
CA LYS A 79 -13.03 -5.90 -4.26
C LYS A 79 -12.64 -6.78 -3.07
N GLY A 80 -11.51 -7.47 -3.16
CA GLY A 80 -10.98 -8.28 -2.06
C GLY A 80 -10.60 -7.44 -0.85
N PHE A 81 -9.91 -6.31 -1.06
CA PHE A 81 -9.54 -5.39 0.00
C PHE A 81 -10.77 -4.82 0.72
N ILE A 82 -11.80 -4.43 -0.04
CA ILE A 82 -13.05 -3.94 0.52
C ILE A 82 -13.69 -5.01 1.40
N LYS A 83 -13.83 -6.23 0.88
CA LYS A 83 -14.46 -7.34 1.62
C LYS A 83 -13.71 -7.70 2.91
N TYR A 84 -12.38 -7.77 2.88
CA TYR A 84 -11.60 -8.35 3.98
C TYR A 84 -11.02 -7.31 4.95
N PHE A 85 -10.94 -6.04 4.55
CA PHE A 85 -10.42 -4.96 5.39
C PHE A 85 -11.48 -3.89 5.63
N VAL A 86 -12.04 -3.32 4.56
CA VAL A 86 -12.95 -2.18 4.69
C VAL A 86 -14.23 -2.56 5.42
N ALA A 87 -14.84 -3.69 5.08
CA ALA A 87 -16.09 -4.15 5.68
C ALA A 87 -15.96 -4.68 7.12
N LYS A 88 -14.78 -4.61 7.74
CA LYS A 88 -14.58 -5.04 9.14
C LYS A 88 -15.16 -4.08 10.17
N HIS A 89 -15.51 -2.87 9.76
CA HIS A 89 -16.06 -1.83 10.62
C HIS A 89 -17.18 -1.12 9.88
N ASP A 90 -18.25 -0.72 10.58
CA ASP A 90 -19.42 -0.06 10.00
C ASP A 90 -19.05 1.23 9.25
N MET A 91 -18.24 2.09 9.87
CA MET A 91 -17.65 3.30 9.26
C MET A 91 -16.57 3.03 8.19
N GLY A 92 -16.22 1.77 7.92
CA GLY A 92 -15.05 1.42 7.12
C GLY A 92 -15.11 1.99 5.70
N HIS A 93 -16.28 1.97 5.05
CA HIS A 93 -16.46 2.53 3.71
C HIS A 93 -16.26 4.05 3.68
N GLU A 94 -16.78 4.77 4.67
CA GLU A 94 -16.61 6.22 4.76
C GLU A 94 -15.13 6.59 4.94
N ILE A 95 -14.45 5.90 5.86
CA ILE A 95 -13.02 6.10 6.14
C ILE A 95 -12.17 5.73 4.92
N TRP A 96 -12.51 4.65 4.21
CA TRP A 96 -11.82 4.27 2.98
C TRP A 96 -11.92 5.36 1.90
N GLU A 97 -13.11 5.91 1.67
CA GLU A 97 -13.29 7.01 0.73
C GLU A 97 -12.55 8.28 1.17
N LYS A 98 -12.51 8.58 2.47
CA LYS A 98 -11.71 9.68 3.03
C LYS A 98 -10.22 9.50 2.70
N PHE A 99 -9.65 8.33 2.96
CA PHE A 99 -8.24 8.07 2.68
C PHE A 99 -7.92 8.11 1.18
N LYS A 100 -8.80 7.59 0.32
CA LYS A 100 -8.62 7.72 -1.14
C LYS A 100 -8.58 9.18 -1.59
N ARG A 101 -9.46 10.03 -1.05
CA ARG A 101 -9.44 11.48 -1.33
C ARG A 101 -8.16 12.15 -0.84
N GLU A 102 -7.75 11.85 0.39
CA GLU A 102 -6.51 12.38 0.97
C GLU A 102 -5.29 12.06 0.09
N VAL A 103 -5.13 10.80 -0.32
CA VAL A 103 -4.05 10.37 -1.20
C VAL A 103 -4.12 11.06 -2.57
N ALA A 104 -5.32 11.22 -3.14
CA ALA A 104 -5.49 11.92 -4.42
C ALA A 104 -5.10 13.41 -4.31
N SER A 105 -5.42 14.07 -3.20
CA SER A 105 -5.04 15.48 -2.97
C SER A 105 -3.52 15.66 -2.83
N THR A 106 -2.81 14.73 -2.18
CA THR A 106 -1.34 14.81 -2.05
C THR A 106 -0.64 14.67 -3.40
N LYS A 107 -1.20 13.88 -4.33
CA LYS A 107 -0.65 13.72 -5.67
C LYS A 107 -0.66 15.04 -6.46
N ASN A 108 -1.71 15.83 -6.31
CA ASN A 108 -1.88 17.08 -7.05
C ASN A 108 -0.88 18.17 -6.60
N LEU A 109 -0.37 18.09 -5.35
CA LEU A 109 0.63 19.02 -4.82
C LEU A 109 2.07 18.66 -5.22
N ALA A 110 2.35 17.39 -5.52
CA ALA A 110 3.67 16.93 -5.95
C ALA A 110 3.89 17.03 -7.48
N GLY A 111 2.85 17.46 -8.21
CA GLY A 111 2.84 17.60 -9.67
C GLY A 111 2.89 19.05 -10.19
N THR A 112 3.10 20.03 -9.31
CA THR A 112 3.38 21.45 -9.60
C THR A 112 4.80 21.79 -9.19
#